data_AF-A0A6P4AVM8-F1
#
_entry.id   AF-A0A6P4AVM8-F1
#
_cell.length_a   1.000
_cell.length_b   1.000
_cell.length_c   1.000
_cell.angle_alpha   90.00
_cell.angle_beta   90.00
_cell.angle_gamma   90.00
#
_symmetry.space_group_name_H-M   'P 1'
#
loop_
_entity.id
_entity.type
_entity.pdbx_description
1 polymer ?
#
loop_
_entity_poly.entity_id
_entity_poly.type
_entity_poly.pdbx_seq_one_letter_code
_entity_poly.pdbx_strand_id
1 'polypeptide(L)'
;MVVRTPHWTVPHYWVWGLPFFLFYSTRASQFPHERPNQSFLRTILCFLLSPVRHAVSKFIETYLLWKQPLEKYGLKPDHPFEEDYASCQMAIMPDNFFPEADKRKIVFKRASKWWFWQRGIEFDDKTKIEADIVVFATGYDGKKKIKAILPEPFCSLMEFPSIMNLSHDTQYQINK
;
A
#
# COMPACT_ATOMS: atom_id res chain seq x y z
N MET A 1 -15.24 -2.60 -7.89
CA MET A 1 -14.23 -2.38 -6.83
C MET A 1 -14.11 -0.90 -6.56
N VAL A 2 -14.44 -0.47 -5.34
CA VAL A 2 -14.28 0.93 -4.92
C VAL A 2 -12.91 1.06 -4.25
N VAL A 3 -12.09 2.00 -4.72
CA VAL A 3 -10.73 2.21 -4.22
C VAL A 3 -10.61 3.65 -3.73
N ARG A 4 -10.17 3.84 -2.49
CA ARG A 4 -9.93 5.17 -1.93
C ARG A 4 -8.54 5.67 -2.31
N THR A 5 -7.54 4.94 -1.87
CA THR A 5 -6.13 5.20 -2.15
C THR A 5 -5.57 4.01 -2.93
N PRO A 6 -5.17 4.19 -4.20
CA PRO A 6 -4.48 3.15 -4.93
C PRO A 6 -3.07 2.95 -4.33
N HIS A 7 -2.65 1.69 -4.26
CA HIS A 7 -1.32 1.27 -3.85
C HIS A 7 -0.62 0.54 -5.00
N TRP A 8 0.71 0.54 -4.99
CA TRP A 8 1.53 -0.12 -5.98
C TRP A 8 1.32 -1.63 -5.93
N THR A 9 1.05 -2.21 -7.11
CA THR A 9 0.87 -3.63 -7.25
C THR A 9 2.04 -4.25 -8.00
N VAL A 10 2.47 -5.43 -7.55
CA VAL A 10 3.59 -6.16 -8.15
C VAL A 10 3.06 -7.47 -8.74
N PRO A 11 3.30 -7.79 -10.02
CA PRO A 11 2.85 -9.04 -10.61
C PRO A 11 3.64 -10.24 -10.10
N HIS A 12 4.96 -10.09 -9.91
CA HIS A 12 5.87 -11.13 -9.45
C HIS A 12 7.17 -10.51 -8.91
N TYR A 13 7.97 -11.27 -8.16
CA TYR A 13 9.22 -10.82 -7.51
C TYR A 13 10.42 -10.63 -8.45
N TRP A 14 10.19 -10.18 -9.67
CA TRP A 14 11.20 -9.88 -10.68
C TRP A 14 10.92 -8.51 -11.30
N VAL A 15 11.95 -7.67 -11.40
CA VAL A 15 11.89 -6.33 -11.98
C VAL A 15 13.01 -6.24 -13.02
N TRP A 16 12.67 -6.02 -14.29
CA TRP A 16 13.66 -5.96 -15.39
C TRP A 16 14.67 -7.12 -15.43
N GLY A 17 14.23 -8.34 -15.09
CA GLY A 17 15.11 -9.52 -15.05
C GLY A 17 16.01 -9.62 -13.82
N LEU A 18 15.89 -8.70 -12.86
CA LEU A 18 16.57 -8.76 -11.58
C LEU A 18 15.60 -9.22 -10.47
N PRO A 19 16.04 -10.09 -9.54
CA PRO A 19 15.25 -10.44 -8.38
C PRO A 19 14.91 -9.20 -7.54
N PHE A 20 13.64 -9.04 -7.19
CA PHE A 20 13.13 -7.86 -6.47
C PHE A 20 13.84 -7.63 -5.12
N PHE A 21 14.23 -8.70 -4.44
CA PHE A 21 14.91 -8.63 -3.15
C PHE A 21 16.24 -7.87 -3.20
N LEU A 22 16.89 -7.73 -4.37
CA LEU A 22 18.15 -6.99 -4.52
C LEU A 22 17.97 -5.49 -4.25
N PHE A 23 16.81 -4.93 -4.63
CA PHE A 23 16.55 -3.51 -4.54
C PHE A 23 16.27 -3.03 -3.13
N TYR A 24 15.65 -3.86 -2.30
CA TYR A 24 15.24 -3.45 -0.97
C TYR A 24 15.55 -4.47 0.15
N SER A 25 15.67 -5.76 -0.13
CA SER A 25 15.83 -6.80 0.91
C SER A 25 17.26 -7.29 1.11
N THR A 26 18.28 -6.49 0.78
CA THR A 26 19.69 -6.80 1.08
C THR A 26 20.28 -5.84 2.12
N ARG A 27 21.39 -6.23 2.76
CA ARG A 27 22.10 -5.32 3.68
C ARG A 27 22.60 -4.05 2.98
N ALA A 28 23.00 -4.18 1.72
CA ALA A 28 23.45 -3.06 0.90
C ALA A 28 22.30 -2.10 0.59
N SER A 29 21.13 -2.60 0.17
CA SER A 29 19.96 -1.74 -0.09
C SER A 29 19.41 -1.07 1.17
N GLN A 30 19.61 -1.68 2.34
CA GLN A 30 19.22 -1.12 3.64
C GLN A 30 20.25 -0.15 4.22
N PHE A 31 21.36 0.11 3.52
CA PHE A 31 22.41 1.00 3.99
C PHE A 31 22.08 2.50 3.82
N PRO A 32 21.52 2.96 2.69
CA PRO A 32 21.10 4.35 2.49
C PRO A 32 19.95 4.81 3.41
N HIS A 33 19.30 3.88 4.10
CA HIS A 33 18.18 4.17 4.99
C HIS A 33 18.67 4.58 6.39
N GLU A 34 18.06 5.62 6.93
CA GLU A 34 18.33 6.10 8.28
C GLU A 34 17.99 5.04 9.32
N ARG A 35 18.71 5.06 10.44
CA ARG A 35 18.45 4.17 11.58
C ARG A 35 18.48 4.94 12.90
N PRO A 36 17.75 4.45 13.93
CA PRO A 36 17.89 4.97 15.29
C PRO A 36 19.36 4.89 15.74
N ASN A 37 19.84 5.92 16.45
CA ASN A 37 21.20 6.00 17.00
C ASN A 37 22.33 5.95 15.94
N GLN A 38 22.17 6.59 14.78
CA GLN A 38 23.21 6.65 13.74
C GLN A 38 24.31 7.70 14.03
N SER A 39 25.54 7.41 13.60
CA SER A 39 26.68 8.32 13.74
C SER A 39 26.64 9.44 12.71
N PHE A 40 27.29 10.57 13.01
CA PHE A 40 27.34 11.75 12.14
C PHE A 40 27.82 11.43 10.70
N LEU A 41 28.92 10.65 10.58
CA LEU A 41 29.44 10.24 9.27
C LEU A 41 28.42 9.43 8.47
N ARG A 42 27.64 8.58 9.15
CA ARG A 42 26.61 7.78 8.51
C ARG A 42 25.44 8.65 8.06
N THR A 43 25.03 9.63 8.84
CA THR A 43 24.00 10.60 8.44
C THR A 43 24.38 11.32 7.14
N ILE A 44 25.63 11.79 7.04
CA ILE A 44 26.13 12.41 5.80
C ILE A 44 26.05 11.43 4.64
N LEU A 45 26.47 10.19 4.85
CA LEU A 45 26.48 9.18 3.80
C LEU A 45 25.06 8.78 3.36
N CYS A 46 24.11 8.65 4.28
CA CYS A 46 22.68 8.44 3.98
C CYS A 46 22.12 9.62 3.17
N PHE A 47 22.46 10.85 3.53
CA PHE A 47 22.06 12.04 2.80
C PHE A 47 22.61 12.03 1.36
N LEU A 48 23.90 11.73 1.18
CA LEU A 48 24.54 11.63 -0.14
C LEU A 48 23.96 10.50 -1.00
N LEU A 49 23.54 9.38 -0.38
CA LEU A 49 22.93 8.24 -1.06
C LEU A 49 21.41 8.38 -1.21
N SER A 50 20.78 9.43 -0.69
CA SER A 50 19.33 9.63 -0.80
C SER A 50 18.83 9.66 -2.25
N PRO A 51 19.52 10.32 -3.21
CA PRO A 51 19.12 10.27 -4.61
C PRO A 51 19.09 8.86 -5.19
N VAL A 52 19.96 7.97 -4.73
CA VAL A 52 20.01 6.57 -5.19
C VAL A 52 18.74 5.82 -4.77
N ARG A 53 18.23 6.05 -3.55
CA ARG A 53 16.95 5.45 -3.10
C ARG A 53 15.79 5.86 -4.00
N HIS A 54 15.68 7.16 -4.26
CA HIS A 54 14.63 7.70 -5.14
C HIS A 54 14.77 7.18 -6.57
N ALA A 55 16.00 7.05 -7.08
CA ALA A 55 16.25 6.48 -8.40
C ALA A 55 15.80 5.01 -8.49
N VAL A 56 16.07 4.21 -7.45
CA VAL A 56 15.61 2.81 -7.36
C VAL A 56 14.07 2.75 -7.31
N SER A 57 13.42 3.60 -6.51
CA SER A 57 11.95 3.70 -6.48
C SER A 57 11.40 3.99 -7.88
N LYS A 58 11.92 5.02 -8.54
CA LYS A 58 11.46 5.41 -9.89
C LYS A 58 11.71 4.34 -10.94
N PHE A 59 12.85 3.64 -10.87
CA PHE A 59 13.16 2.51 -11.75
C PHE A 59 12.10 1.41 -11.65
N ILE A 60 11.67 1.07 -10.43
CA ILE A 60 10.61 0.09 -10.19
C ILE A 60 9.24 0.62 -10.63
N GLU A 61 8.92 1.89 -10.33
CA GLU A 61 7.67 2.52 -10.78
C GLU A 61 7.55 2.46 -12.32
N THR A 62 8.62 2.79 -13.05
CA THR A 62 8.64 2.69 -14.52
C THR A 62 8.42 1.25 -14.97
N TYR A 63 9.04 0.26 -14.32
CA TYR A 63 8.80 -1.15 -14.63
C TYR A 63 7.33 -1.54 -14.45
N LEU A 64 6.73 -1.16 -13.31
CA LEU A 64 5.36 -1.52 -12.98
C LEU A 64 4.36 -0.87 -13.94
N LEU A 65 4.55 0.41 -14.28
CA LEU A 65 3.73 1.10 -15.26
C LEU A 65 3.88 0.55 -16.68
N TRP A 66 5.08 0.08 -17.04
CA TRP A 66 5.30 -0.58 -18.32
C TRP A 66 4.66 -1.98 -18.37
N LYS A 67 4.75 -2.73 -17.27
CA LYS A 67 4.28 -4.12 -17.20
C LYS A 67 2.76 -4.23 -17.01
N GLN A 68 2.14 -3.27 -16.32
CA GLN A 68 0.74 -3.31 -15.92
C GLN A 68 -0.02 -2.05 -16.36
N PRO A 69 -1.29 -2.18 -16.79
CA PRO A 69 -2.10 -1.06 -17.26
C PRO A 69 -2.69 -0.22 -16.10
N LEU A 70 -1.88 0.16 -15.11
CA LEU A 70 -2.35 0.90 -13.92
C LEU A 70 -2.97 2.26 -14.29
N GLU A 71 -2.37 2.98 -15.24
CA GLU A 71 -2.88 4.27 -15.70
C GLU A 71 -4.22 4.15 -16.41
N LYS A 72 -4.39 3.11 -17.25
CA LYS A 72 -5.65 2.83 -17.96
C LYS A 72 -6.84 2.71 -17.01
N TYR A 73 -6.62 2.15 -15.82
CA TYR A 73 -7.67 1.93 -14.81
C TYR A 73 -7.70 2.98 -13.70
N GLY A 74 -6.86 4.02 -13.75
CA GLY A 74 -6.76 5.02 -12.68
C GLY A 74 -6.28 4.44 -11.35
N LEU A 75 -5.49 3.35 -11.40
CA LEU A 75 -4.90 2.66 -10.25
C LEU A 75 -3.45 3.04 -10.00
N LYS A 76 -2.91 4.01 -10.74
CA LYS A 76 -1.59 4.58 -10.46
C LYS A 76 -1.63 5.34 -9.13
N PRO A 77 -0.79 4.98 -8.14
CA PRO A 77 -0.67 5.73 -6.90
C PRO A 77 -0.10 7.13 -7.10
N ASP A 78 -0.47 8.06 -6.21
CA ASP A 78 0.05 9.44 -6.23
C ASP A 78 1.38 9.57 -5.45
N HIS A 79 1.76 8.53 -4.71
CA HIS A 79 2.99 8.45 -3.92
C HIS A 79 4.04 7.51 -4.54
N PRO A 80 5.34 7.67 -4.18
CA PRO A 80 6.42 6.81 -4.67
C PRO A 80 6.27 5.35 -4.24
N PHE A 81 6.87 4.45 -5.02
CA PHE A 81 6.89 3.01 -4.69
C PHE A 81 7.54 2.72 -3.33
N GLU A 82 8.60 3.46 -2.98
CA GLU A 82 9.30 3.32 -1.71
C GLU A 82 8.39 3.45 -0.49
N GLU A 83 7.35 4.31 -0.55
CA GLU A 83 6.42 4.49 0.57
C GLU A 83 5.57 3.23 0.81
N ASP A 84 5.02 2.63 -0.25
CA ASP A 84 4.25 1.37 -0.15
C ASP A 84 5.12 0.18 0.24
N TYR A 85 6.38 0.19 -0.20
CA TYR A 85 7.33 -0.82 0.21
C TYR A 85 7.65 -0.70 1.71
N ALA A 86 7.93 0.51 2.19
CA ALA A 86 8.25 0.78 3.59
C ALA A 86 7.06 0.52 4.53
N SER A 87 5.83 0.81 4.09
CA SER A 87 4.60 0.55 4.86
C SER A 87 4.07 -0.88 4.70
N CYS A 88 4.68 -1.70 3.84
CA CYS A 88 4.20 -3.03 3.48
C CYS A 88 2.76 -3.01 2.92
N GLN A 89 2.38 -1.94 2.23
CA GLN A 89 1.06 -1.77 1.60
C GLN A 89 1.04 -2.14 0.11
N MET A 90 2.19 -2.55 -0.45
CA MET A 90 2.24 -3.15 -1.78
C MET A 90 1.40 -4.45 -1.85
N ALA A 91 0.71 -4.66 -2.97
CA ALA A 91 -0.12 -5.85 -3.17
C ALA A 91 0.40 -6.72 -4.32
N ILE A 92 0.35 -8.04 -4.13
CA ILE A 92 0.62 -8.99 -5.21
C ILE A 92 -0.68 -9.25 -5.96
N MET A 93 -0.64 -9.00 -7.27
CA MET A 93 -1.82 -9.12 -8.11
C MET A 93 -1.86 -10.50 -8.77
N PRO A 94 -3.01 -11.20 -8.79
CA PRO A 94 -3.12 -12.43 -9.59
C PRO A 94 -2.97 -12.12 -11.08
N ASP A 95 -2.33 -13.02 -11.83
CA ASP A 95 -1.97 -12.83 -13.24
C ASP A 95 -3.18 -12.46 -14.13
N ASN A 96 -4.35 -13.02 -13.82
CA ASN A 96 -5.57 -12.83 -14.60
C ASN A 96 -6.39 -11.59 -14.20
N PHE A 97 -5.91 -10.75 -13.27
CA PHE A 97 -6.68 -9.62 -12.76
C PHE A 97 -7.05 -8.61 -13.86
N PHE A 98 -6.06 -8.09 -14.58
CA PHE A 98 -6.30 -7.11 -15.65
C PHE A 98 -7.00 -7.71 -16.87
N PRO A 99 -6.67 -8.94 -17.32
CA PRO A 99 -7.47 -9.62 -18.35
C PRO A 99 -8.97 -9.71 -18.01
N GLU A 100 -9.35 -9.91 -16.75
CA GLU A 100 -10.76 -9.91 -16.34
C GLU A 100 -11.34 -8.49 -16.22
N ALA A 101 -10.52 -7.49 -15.89
CA ALA A 101 -10.91 -6.08 -15.97
C ALA A 101 -11.14 -5.61 -17.42
N ASP A 102 -10.35 -6.09 -18.38
CA ASP A 102 -10.54 -5.84 -19.82
C ASP A 102 -11.88 -6.40 -20.32
N LYS A 103 -12.30 -7.56 -19.80
CA LYS A 103 -13.62 -8.16 -20.05
C LYS A 103 -14.76 -7.45 -19.31
N ARG A 104 -14.48 -6.34 -18.61
CA ARG A 104 -15.43 -5.57 -17.78
C ARG A 104 -16.05 -6.36 -16.64
N LYS A 105 -15.46 -7.49 -16.23
CA LYS A 105 -15.92 -8.23 -15.03
C LYS A 105 -15.53 -7.51 -13.75
N ILE A 106 -14.47 -6.69 -13.80
CA ILE A 106 -14.03 -5.85 -12.71
C ILE A 106 -14.07 -4.40 -13.20
N VAL A 107 -14.87 -3.57 -12.53
CA VAL A 107 -14.94 -2.13 -12.77
C VAL A 107 -14.38 -1.41 -11.56
N PHE A 108 -13.44 -0.50 -11.80
CA PHE A 108 -12.82 0.32 -10.75
C PHE A 108 -13.54 1.66 -10.64
N LYS A 109 -13.79 2.09 -9.39
CA LYS A 109 -14.25 3.44 -9.08
C LYS A 109 -13.35 3.99 -8.00
N ARG A 110 -12.62 5.07 -8.31
CA ARG A 110 -11.86 5.81 -7.30
C ARG A 110 -12.80 6.74 -6.55
N ALA A 111 -12.99 6.53 -5.25
CA ALA A 111 -13.87 7.35 -4.42
C ALA A 111 -13.44 7.32 -2.95
N SER A 112 -13.45 8.48 -2.30
CA SER A 112 -13.11 8.61 -0.88
C SER A 112 -14.32 8.57 0.04
N LYS A 113 -15.48 9.06 -0.43
CA LYS A 113 -16.73 9.09 0.30
C LYS A 113 -17.81 8.36 -0.47
N TRP A 114 -18.56 7.53 0.25
CA TRP A 114 -19.68 6.75 -0.26
C TRP A 114 -20.57 6.33 0.91
N TRP A 115 -21.83 6.02 0.64
CA TRP A 115 -22.79 5.51 1.61
C TRP A 115 -23.71 4.48 0.96
N PHE A 116 -24.46 3.75 1.79
CA PHE A 116 -25.46 2.81 1.29
C PHE A 116 -26.75 3.54 0.89
N TRP A 117 -27.38 3.02 -0.16
CA TRP A 117 -28.76 3.34 -0.51
C TRP A 117 -29.54 2.03 -0.70
N GLN A 118 -30.84 2.13 -0.92
CA GLN A 118 -31.74 0.96 -0.92
C GLN A 118 -31.31 -0.19 -1.85
N ARG A 119 -30.59 0.09 -2.95
CA ARG A 119 -30.18 -0.91 -3.94
C ARG A 119 -28.66 -1.12 -4.07
N GLY A 120 -27.85 -0.52 -3.19
CA GLY A 120 -26.40 -0.66 -3.27
C GLY A 120 -25.64 0.50 -2.65
N ILE A 121 -24.73 1.12 -3.41
CA ILE A 121 -23.89 2.23 -2.95
C ILE A 121 -24.07 3.50 -3.77
N GLU A 122 -23.97 4.65 -3.10
CA GLU A 122 -23.99 5.99 -3.68
C GLU A 122 -22.73 6.75 -3.28
N PHE A 123 -22.25 7.61 -4.19
CA PHE A 123 -21.02 8.38 -4.03
C PHE A 123 -21.31 9.88 -3.92
N ASP A 124 -20.29 10.67 -3.53
CA ASP A 124 -20.39 12.13 -3.39
C ASP A 124 -20.78 12.84 -4.70
N ASP A 125 -20.44 12.25 -5.86
CA ASP A 125 -20.81 12.73 -7.20
C ASP A 125 -22.25 12.34 -7.62
N LYS A 126 -23.04 11.80 -6.68
CA LYS A 126 -24.41 11.27 -6.89
C LYS A 126 -24.48 10.08 -7.85
N THR A 127 -23.35 9.50 -8.25
CA THR A 127 -23.37 8.25 -9.01
C THR A 127 -23.81 7.11 -8.10
N LYS A 128 -24.58 6.19 -8.66
CA LYS A 128 -25.12 5.02 -7.93
C LYS A 128 -24.65 3.75 -8.60
N ILE A 129 -24.24 2.79 -7.78
CA ILE A 129 -23.94 1.43 -8.21
C ILE A 129 -24.90 0.50 -7.49
N GLU A 130 -25.63 -0.29 -8.27
CA GLU A 130 -26.46 -1.37 -7.74
C GLU A 130 -25.56 -2.55 -7.37
N ALA A 131 -25.82 -3.16 -6.22
CA ALA A 131 -25.04 -4.29 -5.73
C ALA A 131 -25.92 -5.20 -4.88
N ASP A 132 -25.93 -6.49 -5.22
CA ASP A 132 -26.58 -7.53 -4.42
C ASP A 132 -25.78 -7.85 -3.16
N ILE A 133 -24.44 -7.78 -3.25
CA ILE A 133 -23.51 -8.09 -2.17
C ILE A 133 -22.41 -7.03 -2.12
N VAL A 134 -22.09 -6.55 -0.91
CA VAL A 134 -20.95 -5.66 -0.67
C VAL A 134 -19.96 -6.36 0.27
N VAL A 135 -18.74 -6.57 -0.22
CA VAL A 135 -17.65 -7.21 0.55
C VAL A 135 -16.65 -6.16 0.99
N PHE A 136 -16.44 -6.06 2.31
CA PHE A 136 -15.45 -5.17 2.91
C PHE A 136 -14.07 -5.83 2.98
N ALA A 137 -13.25 -5.59 1.95
CA ALA A 137 -11.85 -6.01 1.90
C ALA A 137 -10.92 -4.92 2.48
N THR A 138 -11.24 -4.37 3.65
CA THR A 138 -10.57 -3.20 4.25
C THR A 138 -9.45 -3.55 5.24
N GLY A 139 -8.97 -4.79 5.26
CA GLY A 139 -7.92 -5.24 6.17
C GLY A 139 -8.41 -5.53 7.60
N TYR A 140 -7.49 -5.51 8.56
CA TYR A 140 -7.75 -5.85 9.96
C TYR A 140 -6.99 -4.94 10.92
N ASP A 141 -7.58 -4.66 12.08
CA ASP A 141 -6.88 -4.01 13.19
C ASP A 141 -5.95 -5.01 13.90
N GLY A 142 -4.70 -5.08 13.43
CA GLY A 142 -3.68 -5.97 13.98
C GLY A 142 -3.32 -5.65 15.42
N LYS A 143 -3.27 -4.36 15.79
CA LYS A 143 -2.91 -3.92 17.15
C LYS A 143 -3.94 -4.41 18.17
N LYS A 144 -5.23 -4.22 17.89
CA LYS A 144 -6.30 -4.72 18.76
C LYS A 144 -6.27 -6.24 18.88
N LYS A 145 -6.03 -6.96 17.79
CA LYS A 145 -5.92 -8.43 17.81
C LYS A 145 -4.75 -8.91 18.67
N ILE A 146 -3.57 -8.30 18.52
CA ILE A 146 -2.39 -8.69 19.29
C ILE A 146 -2.56 -8.35 20.78
N LYS A 147 -3.19 -7.20 21.13
CA LYS A 147 -3.49 -6.84 22.54
C LYS A 147 -4.39 -7.87 23.22
N ALA A 148 -5.29 -8.50 22.48
CA ALA A 148 -6.19 -9.51 23.03
C ALA A 148 -5.49 -10.84 23.34
N ILE A 149 -4.29 -11.09 22.79
CA ILE A 149 -3.56 -12.37 22.91
C ILE A 149 -2.36 -12.22 23.86
N LEU A 150 -1.70 -11.07 23.87
CA LEU A 150 -0.51 -10.84 24.70
C LEU A 150 -0.89 -10.69 26.18
N PRO A 151 -0.24 -11.43 27.10
CA PRO A 151 -0.38 -11.20 28.53
C PRO A 151 0.42 -9.98 28.98
N GLU A 152 0.07 -9.39 30.13
CA GLU A 152 0.93 -8.41 30.80
C GLU A 152 2.26 -9.03 31.25
N PRO A 153 3.40 -8.31 31.20
CA PRO A 153 3.53 -6.89 30.85
C PRO A 153 3.71 -6.61 29.35
N PHE A 154 3.70 -7.62 28.49
CA PHE A 154 4.06 -7.47 27.07
C PHE A 154 3.06 -6.62 26.28
N CYS A 155 1.81 -6.53 26.74
CA CYS A 155 0.81 -5.62 26.17
C CYS A 155 1.25 -4.16 26.18
N SER A 156 1.95 -3.72 27.24
CA SER A 156 2.48 -2.35 27.36
C SER A 156 3.49 -1.98 26.26
N LEU A 157 4.20 -2.97 25.68
CA LEU A 157 5.14 -2.73 24.58
C LEU A 157 4.46 -2.23 23.30
N MET A 158 3.15 -2.43 23.15
CA MET A 158 2.39 -1.96 22.00
C MET A 158 1.86 -0.53 22.16
N GLU A 159 2.14 0.13 23.28
CA GLU A 159 1.78 1.54 23.51
C GLU A 159 2.86 2.50 22.99
N PHE A 160 4.06 2.01 22.70
CA PHE A 160 5.10 2.78 22.03
C PHE A 160 4.69 3.10 20.59
N PRO A 161 4.97 4.31 20.09
CA PRO A 161 4.85 4.60 18.66
C PRO A 161 5.84 3.69 17.92
N SER A 162 5.33 2.62 17.34
CA SER A 162 6.12 1.76 16.47
C SER A 162 6.64 2.58 15.30
N ILE A 163 7.93 2.47 15.00
CA ILE A 163 8.62 3.14 13.86
C ILE A 163 7.92 2.82 12.53
N MET A 164 7.20 1.69 12.48
CA MET A 164 6.23 1.39 11.45
C MET A 164 4.88 1.96 11.88
N ASN A 165 4.52 3.13 11.34
CA ASN A 165 3.15 3.61 11.32
C ASN A 165 2.34 2.60 10.46
N LEU A 166 1.92 1.51 11.08
CA LEU A 166 0.89 0.62 10.55
C LEU A 166 -0.35 1.49 10.37
N SER A 167 -0.57 1.91 9.11
CA SER A 167 -1.75 2.63 8.58
C SER A 167 -2.43 3.61 9.53
N HIS A 168 -2.45 4.90 9.19
CA HIS A 168 -3.42 5.83 9.75
C HIS A 168 -4.85 5.32 9.45
N ASP A 169 -5.38 4.48 10.35
CA ASP A 169 -6.78 4.09 10.39
C ASP A 169 -7.55 5.36 10.71
N THR A 170 -8.10 5.98 9.67
CA THR A 170 -9.15 6.98 9.86
C THR A 170 -10.39 6.21 10.30
N GLN A 171 -10.50 5.95 11.61
CA GLN A 171 -11.72 5.43 12.22
C GLN A 171 -12.83 6.46 12.01
N TYR A 172 -13.67 6.23 11.01
CA TYR A 172 -15.01 6.81 11.01
C TYR A 172 -15.90 5.88 11.81
N GLN A 173 -16.24 6.32 13.02
CA GLN A 173 -17.42 5.86 13.74
C GLN A 173 -18.61 6.01 12.79
N ILE A 174 -19.12 4.89 12.29
CA ILE A 174 -20.49 4.84 11.77
C ILE A 174 -21.36 4.96 13.01
N ASN A 175 -21.68 6.19 13.39
CA ASN A 175 -22.73 6.46 14.36
C ASN A 175 -24.01 5.84 13.80
N LYS A 176 -24.54 4.87 14.56
CA LYS A 176 -25.91 4.37 14.39
C LYS A 176 -26.91 5.49 14.67
#